data_AF-A0A0D2J2F4-F1
#
_entry.id   AF-A0A0D2J2F4-F1
#
_cell.length_a   1.000
_cell.length_b   1.000
_cell.length_c   1.000
_cell.angle_alpha   90.00
_cell.angle_beta   90.00
_cell.angle_gamma   90.00
#
_symmetry.space_group_name_H-M   'P 1'
#
loop_
_entity.id
_entity.type
_entity.pdbx_description
1 polymer ?
#
loop_
_entity_poly.entity_id
_entity_poly.type
_entity_poly.pdbx_seq_one_letter_code
_entity_poly.pdbx_strand_id
1 'polypeptide(L)'
;MSTTRKTSTILLLARKGGVLDEAKSQLLQGSADATDSSTTSSSSSRPGLRVYTGTTVDDLRSAFDQASKEGRTIQHVFVGAGLELEHRLDIVKEAVTLSKDTCVHLKDATSGPTGFLPFIKAVQGSKLEES
;
A
#
# COMPACT_ATOMS: atom_id res chain seq x y z
N MET A 1 0.53 27.85 7.88
CA MET A 1 1.32 27.16 6.83
C MET A 1 0.55 25.91 6.43
N SER A 2 -0.14 25.94 5.28
CA SER A 2 -0.90 24.79 4.79
C SER A 2 0.07 23.72 4.32
N THR A 3 0.22 22.64 5.09
CA THR A 3 0.89 21.43 4.61
C THR A 3 0.07 20.91 3.43
N THR A 4 0.53 21.13 2.21
CA THR A 4 0.03 20.44 1.02
C THR A 4 0.25 18.95 1.28
N ARG A 5 -0.80 18.25 1.74
CA ARG A 5 -0.76 16.81 1.96
C ARG A 5 -0.45 16.17 0.62
N LYS A 6 0.81 15.77 0.44
CA LYS A 6 1.29 15.09 -0.76
C LYS A 6 0.45 13.84 -0.92
N THR A 7 -0.29 13.75 -2.00
CA THR A 7 -1.18 12.63 -2.25
C THR A 7 -0.32 11.38 -2.50
N SER A 8 -0.39 10.41 -1.61
CA SER A 8 0.33 9.15 -1.70
C SER A 8 -0.53 8.14 -2.44
N THR A 9 0.05 7.50 -3.46
CA THR A 9 -0.60 6.44 -4.22
C THR A 9 0.21 5.17 -4.03
N ILE A 10 -0.44 4.12 -3.53
CA ILE A 10 0.18 2.83 -3.22
C ILE A 10 -0.60 1.69 -3.87
N LEU A 11 0.08 0.59 -4.16
CA LEU A 11 -0.49 -0.65 -4.67
C LEU A 11 -0.14 -1.80 -3.72
N LEU A 12 -1.14 -2.60 -3.38
CA LEU A 12 -1.00 -3.79 -2.55
C LEU A 12 -1.21 -5.04 -3.41
N LEU A 13 -0.24 -5.94 -3.43
CA LEU A 13 -0.30 -7.21 -4.15
C LEU A 13 -0.14 -8.36 -3.17
N ALA A 14 -1.16 -9.17 -2.98
CA ALA A 14 -1.11 -10.34 -2.10
C ALA A 14 -2.12 -11.39 -2.57
N ARG A 15 -2.13 -12.57 -1.95
CA ARG A 15 -3.17 -13.57 -2.22
C ARG A 15 -4.55 -12.97 -1.96
N LYS A 16 -5.51 -13.21 -2.86
CA LYS A 16 -6.90 -12.74 -2.71
C LYS A 16 -7.49 -13.32 -1.42
N GLY A 17 -8.01 -12.46 -0.55
CA GLY A 17 -8.59 -12.86 0.74
C GLY A 17 -8.73 -11.68 1.69
N GLY A 18 -9.30 -11.96 2.87
CA GLY A 18 -9.67 -10.93 3.85
C GLY A 18 -8.54 -9.98 4.24
N VAL A 19 -7.29 -10.44 4.25
CA VAL A 19 -6.12 -9.62 4.62
C VAL A 19 -5.88 -8.44 3.69
N LEU A 20 -6.10 -8.60 2.37
CA LEU A 20 -5.87 -7.54 1.39
C LEU A 20 -6.95 -6.44 1.50
N ASP A 21 -8.21 -6.87 1.63
CA ASP A 21 -9.35 -5.97 1.78
C ASP A 21 -9.34 -5.27 3.14
N GLU A 22 -8.97 -5.99 4.20
CA GLU A 22 -8.78 -5.44 5.54
C GLU A 22 -7.65 -4.41 5.56
N ALA A 23 -6.49 -4.73 4.97
CA ALA A 23 -5.37 -3.80 4.90
C ALA A 23 -5.75 -2.52 4.15
N LYS A 24 -6.43 -2.64 3.01
CA LYS A 24 -6.95 -1.49 2.25
C LYS A 24 -7.90 -0.66 3.12
N SER A 25 -8.85 -1.31 3.79
CA SER A 25 -9.86 -0.63 4.60
C SER A 25 -9.23 0.12 5.77
N GLN A 26 -8.32 -0.52 6.51
CA GLN A 26 -7.60 0.11 7.62
C GLN A 26 -6.68 1.26 7.16
N LEU A 27 -6.04 1.14 5.99
CA LEU A 27 -5.21 2.21 5.43
C LEU A 27 -6.03 3.44 5.05
N LEU A 28 -7.24 3.23 4.52
CA LEU A 28 -8.15 4.31 4.14
C LEU A 28 -8.84 4.96 5.35
N GLN A 29 -9.08 4.19 6.42
CA GLN A 29 -9.67 4.68 7.67
C GLN A 29 -8.70 5.52 8.51
N GLY A 30 -7.40 5.36 8.32
CA GLY A 30 -6.38 6.02 9.13
C GLY A 30 -6.23 5.33 10.49
N SER A 31 -5.00 5.20 10.96
CA SER A 31 -4.72 4.71 12.32
C SER A 31 -5.39 5.64 13.34
N ALA A 32 -6.46 5.17 13.96
CA ALA A 32 -6.79 5.58 15.31
C ALA A 32 -5.71 4.98 16.22
N ASP A 33 -4.58 5.69 16.33
CA ASP A 33 -3.64 5.49 17.42
C ASP A 33 -3.71 6.75 18.27
N ALA A 34 -4.57 6.68 19.27
CA ALA A 34 -4.50 7.52 20.45
C ALA A 34 -5.11 6.69 21.57
N THR A 35 -4.24 6.26 22.48
CA THR A 35 -4.53 6.03 23.88
C THR A 35 -5.36 7.18 24.43
N ASP A 36 -6.68 7.15 24.27
CA ASP A 36 -7.59 7.64 25.29
C ASP A 36 -8.98 7.06 25.09
N SER A 37 -9.59 6.73 26.21
CA SER A 37 -10.96 6.23 26.27
C SER A 37 -11.92 7.34 25.81
N SER A 38 -13.07 6.93 25.26
CA SER A 38 -14.24 7.73 24.88
C SER A 38 -14.32 8.34 23.46
N THR A 39 -15.25 7.75 22.69
CA THR A 39 -16.22 8.43 21.81
C THR A 39 -15.68 9.36 20.72
N THR A 40 -15.57 8.88 19.48
CA THR A 40 -16.36 9.37 18.31
C THR A 40 -15.90 8.71 17.00
N SER A 41 -16.89 8.15 16.29
CA SER A 41 -16.80 7.62 14.94
C SER A 41 -16.54 8.77 13.95
N SER A 42 -15.29 9.15 13.73
CA SER A 42 -14.94 10.00 12.60
C SER A 42 -14.34 9.14 11.50
N SER A 43 -15.15 8.85 10.48
CA SER A 43 -14.72 8.32 9.18
C SER A 43 -13.78 9.30 8.51
N SER A 44 -12.53 9.36 8.96
CA SER A 44 -11.47 10.11 8.29
C SER A 44 -10.99 9.30 7.09
N SER A 45 -11.78 9.28 6.02
CA SER A 45 -11.29 8.87 4.72
C SER A 45 -10.04 9.71 4.45
N ARG A 46 -8.85 9.12 4.46
CA ARG A 46 -7.60 9.85 4.17
C ARG A 46 -7.71 10.38 2.75
N PRO A 47 -8.03 11.67 2.52
CA PRO A 47 -8.37 12.14 1.17
C PRO A 47 -7.12 12.24 0.28
N GLY A 48 -5.93 12.12 0.88
CA GLY A 48 -4.64 12.08 0.22
C GLY A 48 -4.06 10.68 0.00
N LEU A 49 -4.76 9.58 0.27
CA LEU A 49 -4.25 8.23 0.06
C LEU A 49 -5.09 7.48 -0.99
N ARG A 50 -4.44 7.01 -2.06
CA ARG A 50 -5.03 6.08 -3.02
C ARG A 50 -4.39 4.71 -2.86
N VAL A 51 -5.25 3.69 -2.77
CA VAL A 51 -4.84 2.30 -2.57
C VAL A 51 -5.43 1.44 -3.68
N TYR A 52 -4.57 0.96 -4.56
CA TYR A 52 -4.88 -0.10 -5.52
C TYR A 52 -4.60 -1.46 -4.88
N THR A 53 -5.30 -2.50 -5.32
CA THR A 53 -5.17 -3.86 -4.82
C THR A 53 -5.18 -4.84 -5.97
N GLY A 54 -4.36 -5.89 -5.91
CA GLY A 54 -4.30 -6.92 -6.92
C GLY A 54 -3.65 -8.18 -6.41
N THR A 55 -3.57 -9.19 -7.28
CA THR A 55 -2.93 -10.47 -6.97
C THR A 55 -1.99 -10.94 -8.07
N THR A 56 -2.08 -10.33 -9.25
CA THR A 56 -1.36 -10.73 -10.47
C THR A 56 -0.55 -9.58 -11.06
N VAL A 57 0.33 -9.90 -12.01
CA VAL A 57 1.04 -8.91 -12.83
C VAL A 57 0.07 -8.09 -13.71
N ASP A 58 -1.04 -8.67 -14.16
CA ASP A 58 -2.04 -7.93 -14.93
C ASP A 58 -2.78 -6.90 -14.07
N ASP A 59 -3.04 -7.23 -12.79
CA ASP A 59 -3.58 -6.26 -11.84
C ASP A 59 -2.60 -5.12 -11.58
N LEU A 60 -1.30 -5.42 -11.52
CA LEU A 60 -0.23 -4.41 -11.41
C LEU A 60 -0.27 -3.46 -12.61
N ARG A 61 -0.27 -3.97 -13.84
CA ARG A 61 -0.37 -3.14 -15.06
C ARG A 61 -1.63 -2.29 -15.07
N SER A 62 -2.77 -2.92 -14.76
CA SER A 62 -4.06 -2.23 -14.68
C SER A 62 -4.07 -1.10 -13.66
N ALA A 63 -3.43 -1.29 -12.51
CA ALA A 63 -3.31 -0.26 -11.47
C ALA A 63 -2.43 0.92 -11.94
N PHE A 64 -1.30 0.63 -12.61
CA PHE A 64 -0.45 1.67 -13.19
C PHE A 64 -1.18 2.48 -14.28
N ASP A 65 -1.93 1.81 -15.14
CA ASP A 65 -2.74 2.47 -16.16
C ASP A 65 -3.84 3.34 -15.56
N GLN A 66 -4.54 2.85 -14.53
CA GLN A 66 -5.56 3.63 -13.82
C GLN A 66 -4.95 4.85 -13.12
N ALA A 67 -3.83 4.67 -12.41
CA ALA A 67 -3.13 5.77 -11.75
C ALA A 67 -2.69 6.83 -12.78
N SER A 68 -2.11 6.40 -13.90
CA SER A 68 -1.69 7.28 -14.99
C SER A 68 -2.85 8.08 -15.59
N LYS A 69 -4.00 7.42 -15.84
CA LYS A 69 -5.24 8.08 -16.31
C LYS A 69 -5.76 9.12 -15.32
N GLU A 70 -5.55 8.90 -14.02
CA GLU A 70 -5.88 9.85 -12.96
C GLU A 70 -4.81 10.95 -12.76
N GLY A 71 -3.75 10.97 -13.57
CA GLY A 71 -2.63 11.93 -13.44
C GLY A 71 -1.77 11.67 -12.20
N ARG A 72 -1.63 10.42 -11.78
CA ARG A 72 -0.95 9.99 -10.55
C ARG A 72 0.14 8.97 -10.84
N THR A 73 1.16 8.96 -9.98
CA THR A 73 2.23 7.96 -10.00
C THR A 73 2.12 7.08 -8.75
N ILE A 74 2.18 5.77 -8.93
CA ILE A 74 2.30 4.82 -7.81
C ILE A 74 3.70 4.97 -7.23
N GLN A 75 3.80 5.30 -5.94
CA GLN A 75 5.11 5.48 -5.27
C GLN A 75 5.61 4.20 -4.63
N HIS A 76 4.67 3.38 -4.15
CA HIS A 76 5.00 2.18 -3.38
C HIS A 76 4.15 0.99 -3.83
N VAL A 77 4.81 -0.11 -4.17
CA VAL A 77 4.18 -1.41 -4.43
C VAL A 77 4.55 -2.35 -3.29
N PHE A 78 3.56 -2.86 -2.57
CA PHE A 78 3.76 -3.80 -1.47
C PHE A 78 3.37 -5.20 -1.91
N VAL A 79 4.30 -6.14 -1.87
CA VAL A 79 4.07 -7.53 -2.27
C VAL A 79 4.08 -8.43 -1.05
N GLY A 80 2.93 -9.02 -0.75
CA GLY A 80 2.75 -10.00 0.30
C GLY A 80 3.42 -11.32 -0.04
N ALA A 81 3.79 -12.07 1.00
CA ALA A 81 4.47 -13.36 0.85
C ALA A 81 3.52 -14.53 0.51
N GLY A 82 2.22 -14.29 0.35
CA GLY A 82 1.24 -15.31 -0.05
C GLY A 82 1.20 -15.60 -1.55
N LEU A 83 2.07 -14.96 -2.33
CA LEU A 83 2.30 -15.24 -3.75
C LEU A 83 3.58 -16.06 -3.90
N GLU A 84 3.62 -16.96 -4.88
CA GLU A 84 4.81 -17.75 -5.20
C GLU A 84 5.99 -16.83 -5.53
N LEU A 85 7.21 -17.24 -5.14
CA LEU A 85 8.41 -16.40 -5.27
C LEU A 85 8.63 -15.92 -6.70
N GLU A 86 8.46 -16.79 -7.69
CA GLU A 86 8.59 -16.48 -9.11
C GLU A 86 7.62 -15.35 -9.51
N HIS A 87 6.36 -15.46 -9.09
CA HIS A 87 5.34 -14.46 -9.34
C HIS A 87 5.68 -13.11 -8.68
N ARG A 88 6.28 -13.15 -7.48
CA ARG A 88 6.73 -11.94 -6.78
C ARG A 88 7.89 -11.26 -7.52
N LEU A 89 8.81 -12.04 -8.07
CA LEU A 89 9.93 -11.50 -8.86
C LEU A 89 9.45 -10.90 -10.18
N ASP A 90 8.47 -11.52 -10.83
CA ASP A 90 7.86 -10.97 -12.05
C ASP A 90 7.14 -9.65 -11.78
N ILE A 91 6.42 -9.55 -10.65
CA ILE A 91 5.84 -8.28 -10.17
C ILE A 91 6.93 -7.21 -10.00
N VAL A 92 8.07 -7.54 -9.38
CA VAL A 92 9.16 -6.58 -9.16
C VAL A 92 9.73 -6.10 -10.49
N LYS A 93 10.05 -7.02 -11.40
CA LYS A 93 10.59 -6.69 -12.74
C LYS A 93 9.63 -5.78 -13.51
N GLU A 94 8.36 -6.12 -13.50
CA GLU A 94 7.33 -5.34 -14.20
C GLU A 94 7.18 -3.95 -13.56
N ALA A 95 7.09 -3.85 -12.24
CA ALA A 95 6.92 -2.57 -11.55
C ALA A 95 8.08 -1.58 -11.82
N VAL A 96 9.32 -2.09 -11.79
CA VAL A 96 10.52 -1.29 -12.11
C VAL A 96 10.58 -0.92 -13.60
N THR A 97 10.02 -1.75 -14.47
CA THR A 97 9.90 -1.46 -15.91
C THR A 97 8.86 -0.37 -16.18
N LEU A 98 7.73 -0.41 -15.48
CA LEU A 98 6.63 0.56 -15.63
C LEU A 98 6.99 1.94 -15.06
N SER A 99 7.83 2.02 -14.03
CA SER A 99 8.18 3.29 -13.40
C SER A 99 9.53 3.24 -12.67
N LYS A 100 10.39 4.22 -12.98
CA LYS A 100 11.70 4.40 -12.33
C LYS A 100 11.60 4.99 -10.92
N ASP A 101 10.48 5.61 -10.59
CA ASP A 101 10.26 6.30 -9.31
C ASP A 101 9.46 5.45 -8.30
N THR A 102 9.07 4.23 -8.70
CA THR A 102 8.34 3.30 -7.85
C THR A 102 9.30 2.50 -6.97
N CYS A 103 9.02 2.47 -5.67
CA CYS A 103 9.69 1.55 -4.74
C CYS A 103 8.86 0.28 -4.56
N VAL A 104 9.48 -0.89 -4.70
CA VAL A 104 8.84 -2.18 -4.47
C VAL A 104 9.29 -2.75 -3.12
N HIS A 105 8.33 -3.13 -2.29
CA HIS A 105 8.52 -3.61 -0.93
C HIS A 105 8.05 -5.06 -0.85
N LEU A 106 8.99 -5.98 -0.57
CA LEU A 106 8.71 -7.40 -0.45
C LEU A 106 8.57 -7.79 1.02
N LYS A 107 7.39 -8.27 1.41
CA LYS A 107 7.18 -8.79 2.76
C LYS A 107 7.86 -10.15 2.94
N ASP A 108 8.38 -10.42 4.13
CA ASP A 108 8.86 -11.75 4.51
C ASP A 108 7.71 -12.78 4.63
N ALA A 109 8.04 -14.05 4.41
CA ALA A 109 7.07 -15.15 4.57
C ALA A 109 6.81 -15.51 6.03
N THR A 110 7.81 -15.32 6.89
CA THR A 110 7.79 -15.76 8.29
C THR A 110 6.78 -15.01 9.17
N SER A 111 6.45 -13.77 8.85
CA SER A 111 5.48 -12.95 9.57
C SER A 111 4.01 -13.26 9.22
N GLY A 112 3.76 -14.22 8.31
CA GLY A 112 2.41 -14.70 7.99
C GLY A 112 1.46 -13.64 7.42
N PRO A 113 0.16 -13.93 7.30
CA PRO A 113 -0.80 -12.98 6.73
C PRO A 113 -1.04 -11.75 7.61
N THR A 114 -1.02 -11.91 8.94
CA THR A 114 -1.25 -10.84 9.92
C THR A 114 -0.15 -9.78 9.92
N GLY A 115 1.06 -10.13 9.48
CA GLY A 115 2.18 -9.19 9.36
C GLY A 115 2.08 -8.20 8.18
N PHE A 116 1.07 -8.32 7.29
CA PHE A 116 1.02 -7.50 6.07
C PHE A 116 0.73 -6.03 6.33
N LEU A 117 -0.26 -5.73 7.17
CA LEU A 117 -0.58 -4.35 7.53
C LEU A 117 0.50 -3.68 8.40
N PRO A 118 1.07 -4.33 9.45
CA PRO A 118 2.21 -3.81 10.19
C PRO A 118 3.40 -3.45 9.29
N PHE A 119 3.70 -4.29 8.30
CA PHE A 119 4.77 -4.03 7.32
C PHE A 119 4.52 -2.75 6.51
N ILE A 120 3.31 -2.58 5.97
CA ILE A 120 2.94 -1.38 5.19
C ILE A 120 3.03 -0.13 6.08
N LYS A 121 2.54 -0.21 7.32
CA LYS A 121 2.58 0.89 8.29
C LYS A 121 4.02 1.24 8.68
N ALA A 122 4.89 0.25 8.91
CA ALA A 122 6.29 0.48 9.21
C ALA A 122 6.97 1.25 8.07
N VAL A 123 6.84 0.79 6.83
CA VAL A 123 7.43 1.45 5.64
C VAL A 123 6.90 2.87 5.44
N GLN A 124 5.60 3.11 5.67
CA GLN A 124 5.04 4.46 5.55
C GLN A 124 5.40 5.37 6.74
N GLY A 125 5.54 4.81 7.94
CA GLY A 125 5.91 5.53 9.17
C GLY A 125 7.37 5.95 9.20
N SER A 126 8.28 5.17 8.59
CA SER A 126 9.70 5.52 8.47
C SER A 126 9.97 6.82 7.69
N LYS A 127 8.98 7.35 6.96
CA LYS A 127 9.12 8.59 6.17
C LYS A 127 8.84 9.87 6.99
N LEU A 128 8.53 9.75 8.29
CA LEU A 128 8.25 10.89 9.17
C LEU A 128 9.40 11.26 10.13
N GLU A 129 10.51 10.51 10.10
CA GLU A 129 11.64 10.67 11.05
C GLU A 129 12.94 11.15 10.36
N GLU A 130 12.83 11.88 9.24
CA GLU A 130 13.93 12.69 8.71
C GLU A 130 13.43 14.12 8.53
N SER A 131 13.68 14.95 9.55
CA SER A 131 13.54 16.41 9.54
C SER A 131 14.63 17.02 10.40
#